data_AF-A0A6P1IBI8-F1
#
_entry.id   AF-A0A6P1IBI8-F1
#
_cell.length_a   1.000
_cell.length_b   1.000
_cell.length_c   1.000
_cell.angle_alpha   90.00
_cell.angle_beta   90.00
_cell.angle_gamma   90.00
#
_symmetry.space_group_name_H-M   'P 1'
#
loop_
_entity.id
_entity.type
_entity.pdbx_description
1 polymer ?
#
loop_
_entity_poly.entity_id
_entity_poly.type
_entity_poly.pdbx_seq_one_letter_code
_entity_poly.pdbx_strand_id
1 'polypeptide(L)' 'MLAGGLRVEGTMHAELFAWVKLTDGQWLACVCVPARSGDGRTGLDLWLWVTADAVSDCEPRAGDR' A
#
# COMPACT_ATOMS: atom_id res chain seq x y z
N MET A 1 21.96 12.28 9.67
CA MET A 1 21.92 12.10 8.20
C MET A 1 20.82 11.07 7.94
N LEU A 2 19.75 11.44 7.25
CA LEU A 2 18.70 10.47 6.90
C LEU A 2 19.31 9.53 5.86
N ALA A 3 19.32 8.23 6.16
CA ALA A 3 19.89 7.22 5.28
C ALA A 3 18.99 7.02 4.05
N GLY A 4 19.56 6.56 2.93
CA GLY A 4 18.84 6.21 1.71
C GLY A 4 17.99 4.94 1.80
N GLY A 5 17.62 4.51 3.01
CA GLY A 5 16.75 3.35 3.25
C GLY A 5 15.29 3.70 2.97
N LEU A 6 14.49 2.68 2.68
CA LEU A 6 13.06 2.84 2.45
C LEU A 6 12.34 3.29 3.73
N ARG A 7 11.48 4.30 3.62
CA ARG A 7 10.56 4.67 4.69
C ARG A 7 9.37 3.72 4.67
N VAL A 8 9.19 3.01 5.78
CA VAL A 8 8.08 2.08 6.00
C VAL A 8 7.32 2.53 7.24
N GLU A 9 6.00 2.52 7.15
CA GLU A 9 5.08 2.93 8.21
C GLU A 9 4.12 1.79 8.56
N GLY A 10 3.43 1.87 9.70
CA GLY A 10 2.48 0.81 10.11
C GLY A 10 1.31 0.64 9.15
N THR A 11 0.91 1.73 8.49
CA THR A 11 -0.07 1.76 7.40
C THR A 11 0.46 2.67 6.30
N MET A 12 0.26 2.29 5.04
CA MET A 12 0.72 3.06 3.89
C MET A 12 -0.43 3.22 2.90
N HIS A 13 -0.55 4.41 2.31
CA HIS A 13 -1.51 4.64 1.24
C HIS A 13 -1.14 3.79 0.02
N ALA A 14 -2.14 3.17 -0.59
CA ALA A 14 -1.96 2.29 -1.75
C ALA A 14 -3.12 2.45 -2.73
N GLU A 15 -2.87 2.14 -4.00
CA GLU A 15 -3.93 1.95 -4.98
C GLU A 15 -4.30 0.46 -5.05
N LEU A 16 -5.58 0.15 -4.93
CA LEU A 16 -6.09 -1.22 -5.10
C LEU A 16 -6.33 -1.48 -6.58
N PHE A 17 -5.62 -2.49 -7.11
CA PHE A 17 -5.71 -2.85 -8.53
C PHE A 17 -6.69 -4.01 -8.79
N ALA A 18 -6.65 -5.06 -7.95
CA ALA A 18 -7.47 -6.25 -8.15
C ALA A 18 -7.70 -7.04 -6.86
N TRP A 19 -8.77 -7.83 -6.85
CA TRP A 19 -9.01 -8.87 -5.87
C TRP A 19 -8.97 -10.24 -6.52
N VAL A 20 -8.41 -11.23 -5.84
CA VAL A 20 -8.45 -12.64 -6.24
C VAL A 20 -8.88 -13.52 -5.07
N LYS A 21 -9.74 -14.50 -5.34
CA LYS A 21 -10.15 -15.51 -4.37
C LYS A 21 -9.36 -16.79 -4.60
N LEU A 22 -8.66 -17.26 -3.58
CA LEU A 22 -7.93 -18.52 -3.59
C LEU A 22 -8.90 -19.71 -3.41
N THR A 23 -8.41 -20.91 -3.70
CA THR A 23 -9.21 -22.15 -3.61
C THR A 23 -9.58 -22.53 -2.17
N ASP A 24 -8.81 -22.06 -1.19
CA ASP A 24 -9.11 -22.20 0.25
C ASP A 24 -10.17 -21.18 0.74
N GLY A 25 -10.61 -20.27 -0.13
CA GLY A 25 -11.60 -19.25 0.17
C GLY A 25 -11.04 -17.92 0.64
N GLN A 26 -9.72 -17.79 0.86
CA GLN A 26 -9.08 -16.54 1.24
C GLN A 26 -9.08 -15.54 0.08
N TRP A 27 -9.21 -14.25 0.40
CA TRP A 27 -9.07 -13.16 -0.57
C TRP A 27 -7.70 -12.51 -0.46
N LEU A 28 -7.08 -12.25 -1.61
CA LEU A 28 -5.90 -11.41 -1.73
C LEU A 28 -6.22 -10.16 -2.55
N ALA A 29 -5.68 -9.02 -2.13
CA ALA A 29 -5.69 -7.76 -2.87
C ALA A 29 -4.33 -7.54 -3.53
N CYS A 30 -4.33 -7.20 -4.82
CA CYS A 30 -3.16 -6.62 -5.49
C CYS A 30 -3.18 -5.12 -5.29
N VAL A 31 -2.16 -4.59 -4.62
CA VAL A 31 -2.02 -3.17 -4.35
C VAL A 31 -0.70 -2.63 -4.87
N CYS A 32 -0.70 -1.34 -5.24
CA CYS A 32 0.50 -0.58 -5.56
C CYS A 32 0.76 0.43 -4.44
N VAL A 33 1.87 0.26 -3.71
CA VAL A 33 2.29 1.17 -2.63
C VAL A 33 3.44 2.05 -3.13
N PRO A 34 3.24 3.37 -3.30
CA PRO A 34 4.33 4.28 -3.63
C PRO A 34 5.20 4.50 -2.40
N ALA A 35 6.37 3.85 -2.37
CA ALA A 35 7.32 3.98 -1.27
C ALA A 35 8.42 5.00 -1.61
N ARG A 36 8.96 5.67 -0.59
CA ARG A 36 10.00 6.70 -0.71
C ARG A 36 11.14 6.42 0.25
N SER A 37 12.34 6.83 -0.10
CA SER A 37 13.46 6.80 0.84
C SER A 37 13.20 7.74 2.03
N GLY A 38 13.87 7.50 3.15
CA GLY A 38 13.77 8.34 4.34
C GLY A 38 14.19 9.80 4.11
N ASP A 39 15.05 10.05 3.11
CA ASP A 39 15.44 11.38 2.65
C ASP A 39 14.52 11.95 1.54
N GLY A 40 13.53 11.18 1.08
CA GLY A 40 12.54 11.58 0.09
C GLY A 40 13.05 11.73 -1.35
N ARG A 41 14.33 11.45 -1.62
CA ARG A 41 14.95 11.69 -2.93
C ARG A 41 14.76 10.57 -3.92
N THR A 42 14.53 9.35 -3.44
CA THR A 42 14.28 8.18 -4.27
C THR A 42 12.96 7.55 -3.89
N GLY A 43 12.38 6.81 -4.83
CA GLY A 43 11.12 6.12 -4.64
C GLY A 43 11.01 4.93 -5.57
N LEU A 44 10.13 4.01 -5.20
CA LEU A 44 9.78 2.86 -6.01
C LEU A 44 8.34 2.46 -5.72
N ASP A 45 7.71 1.83 -6.70
CA ASP A 45 6.36 1.31 -6.57
C ASP A 45 6.43 -0.15 -6.16
N LEU A 46 5.86 -0.46 -4.98
CA LEU A 46 5.79 -1.81 -4.46
C LEU A 46 4.46 -2.44 -4.89
N TRP A 47 4.55 -3.43 -5.77
CA TRP A 47 3.42 -4.28 -6.12
C TRP A 47 3.32 -5.44 -5.14
N LEU A 48 2.23 -5.51 -4.38
CA LEU A 48 2.07 -6.47 -3.29
C LEU A 48 0.73 -7.20 -3.43
N TRP A 49 0.76 -8.51 -3.17
CA TRP A 49 -0.44 -9.27 -2.85
C TRP A 49 -0.56 -9.36 -1.34
N VAL A 50 -1.62 -8.78 -0.79
CA VAL A 50 -1.86 -8.72 0.66
C VAL A 50 -3.19 -9.40 1.00
N THR A 51 -3.32 -9.86 2.24
CA THR A 51 -4.57 -10.42 2.74
C THR A 51 -5.64 -9.33 2.87
N ALA A 52 -6.91 -9.73 2.82
CA ALA A 52 -8.01 -8.77 2.84
C ALA A 52 -8.06 -7.89 4.11
N ASP A 53 -7.63 -8.42 5.25
CA ASP A 53 -7.55 -7.72 6.53
C ASP A 53 -6.40 -6.69 6.60
N ALA A 54 -5.44 -6.74 5.68
CA ALA A 54 -4.38 -5.74 5.55
C ALA A 54 -4.82 -4.50 4.73
N VAL A 55 -6.02 -4.53 4.14
CA VAL A 55 -6.59 -3.42 3.37
C VAL A 55 -7.73 -2.80 4.15
N SER A 56 -7.74 -1.49 4.24
CA SER A 56 -8.86 -0.71 4.77
C SER A 56 -9.15 0.42 3.80
N ASP A 57 -10.41 0.87 3.76
CA ASP A 57 -10.76 2.07 3.02
C ASP A 57 -9.96 3.25 3.57
N CYS A 58 -9.41 4.06 2.66
CA CYS A 58 -8.93 5.37 3.05
C CYS A 58 -10.17 6.21 3.30
N GLU A 59 -10.37 6.68 4.53
CA GLU A 59 -11.45 7.59 4.85
C GLU A 59 -11.42 8.78 3.87
N PRO A 60 -12.56 9.14 3.24
CA PRO A 60 -12.58 10.27 2.33
C PRO A 60 -12.15 11.53 3.08
N ARG A 61 -11.18 12.25 2.54
CA ARG A 61 -10.81 13.55 3.11
C ARG A 61 -12.01 14.48 3.00
N ALA A 62 -12.36 15.13 4.11
CA ALA A 62 -13.42 16.14 4.13
C ALA A 62 -13.13 17.22 3.06
N GLY A 63 -13.90 17.22 1.96
CA GLY A 63 -13.73 18.16 0.85
C GLY A 63 -14.03 17.58 -0.55
N ASP A 64 -14.18 16.27 -0.70
CA ASP A 64 -14.32 15.62 -2.01
C ASP A 64 -15.78 15.49 -2.51
N ARG A 65 -16.63 16.50 -2.21
CA ARG A 65 -18.07 16.51 -2.58
C ARG A 65 -18.47 17.75 -3.35
#